data_AF-A0A1E5GH12-F1
#
_entry.id   AF-A0A1E5GH12-F1
#
_cell.length_a   1.000
_cell.length_b   1.000
_cell.length_c   1.000
_cell.angle_alpha   90.00
_cell.angle_beta   90.00
_cell.angle_gamma   90.00
#
_symmetry.space_group_name_H-M   'P 1'
#
loop_
_entity.id
_entity.type
_entity.pdbx_description
1 polymer ?
#
loop_
_entity_poly.entity_id
_entity_poly.type
_entity_poly.pdbx_seq_one_letter_code
_entity_poly.pdbx_strand_id
1 'polypeptide(L)' 'MLSEINSNLNKVNDSLHVNVSLPKPSEERIAKASAANFILGTTAICYGLMTKKKRYCLMGGLSLLSAWILKEEIEQDK' A
#
# COMPACT_ATOMS: atom_id res chain seq x y z
N MET A 1 -0.87 -9.47 4.57
CA MET A 1 -0.02 -9.92 3.43
C MET A 1 1.45 -9.51 3.62
N LEU A 2 1.77 -8.39 4.28
CA LEU A 2 3.15 -7.96 4.56
C LEU A 2 3.95 -9.00 5.35
N SER A 3 3.32 -9.68 6.30
CA SER A 3 3.94 -10.78 7.04
C SER A 3 4.32 -11.96 6.15
N GLU A 4 3.49 -12.28 5.16
CA GLU A 4 3.71 -13.36 4.19
C GLU A 4 4.84 -13.01 3.22
N ILE A 5 4.88 -11.75 2.75
CA ILE A 5 5.98 -11.23 1.94
C ILE A 5 7.29 -11.29 2.75
N ASN A 6 7.28 -10.84 4.01
CA ASN A 6 8.45 -10.92 4.87
C ASN A 6 8.89 -12.38 5.13
N SER A 7 7.94 -13.31 5.30
CA SER A 7 8.25 -14.73 5.45
C SER A 7 8.95 -15.29 4.20
N ASN A 8 8.45 -14.95 3.01
CA ASN A 8 9.06 -15.39 1.75
C ASN A 8 10.43 -14.77 1.51
N LEU A 9 10.61 -13.49 1.83
CA LEU A 9 11.91 -12.82 1.74
C LEU A 9 12.92 -13.39 2.74
N ASN A 10 12.49 -13.78 3.95
CA ASN A 10 13.36 -14.47 4.90
C ASN A 10 13.82 -15.84 4.35
N LYS A 11 12.93 -16.62 3.71
CA LYS A 11 13.34 -17.88 3.04
C LYS A 11 14.39 -17.64 1.96
N VAL A 12 14.30 -16.54 1.22
CA VAL A 12 15.29 -16.16 0.21
C VAL A 12 16.60 -15.74 0.85
N ASN A 13 16.57 -14.95 1.92
CA ASN A 13 17.76 -14.60 2.70
C ASN A 13 18.49 -15.85 3.19
N ASP A 14 17.74 -16.80 3.77
CA ASP A 14 18.28 -18.08 4.23
C ASP A 14 18.90 -18.88 3.08
N SER A 15 18.21 -18.94 1.93
CA SER A 15 18.70 -19.62 0.74
C SER A 15 19.97 -18.99 0.15
N LEU A 16 20.17 -17.70 0.32
CA LEU A 16 21.32 -16.96 -0.19
C LEU A 16 22.42 -16.77 0.86
N HIS A 17 22.23 -17.28 2.09
CA HIS A 17 23.11 -17.05 3.24
C HIS A 17 23.42 -15.56 3.48
N VAL A 18 22.44 -14.68 3.28
CA VAL A 18 22.57 -13.24 3.55
C VAL A 18 21.64 -12.86 4.69
N ASN A 19 22.11 -11.97 5.57
CA ASN A 19 21.31 -11.47 6.69
C ASN A 19 20.83 -10.04 6.38
N VAL A 20 19.75 -9.93 5.62
CA VAL A 20 19.10 -8.64 5.33
C VAL A 20 17.93 -8.46 6.28
N SER A 21 18.04 -7.52 7.22
CA SER A 21 16.93 -7.16 8.09
C SER A 21 15.80 -6.51 7.27
N LEU A 22 14.62 -7.11 7.30
CA LEU A 22 13.45 -6.60 6.59
C LEU A 22 12.77 -5.49 7.41
N PRO A 23 12.37 -4.37 6.77
CA PRO A 23 11.66 -3.31 7.48
C PRO A 23 10.31 -3.82 7.97
N LYS A 24 10.03 -3.65 9.27
CA LYS A 24 8.69 -3.83 9.85
C LYS A 24 8.04 -2.45 10.00
N PRO A 25 7.16 -2.02 9.09
CA PRO A 25 6.45 -0.77 9.24
C PRO A 25 5.55 -0.83 10.48
N SER A 26 5.47 0.28 11.24
CA SER A 26 4.51 0.39 12.34
C SER A 26 3.10 0.57 11.82
N GLU A 27 2.10 0.07 12.55
CA GLU A 27 0.67 0.26 12.22
C GLU A 27 0.33 1.73 11.95
N GLU A 28 0.86 2.65 12.75
CA GLU A 28 0.66 4.10 12.57
C GLU A 28 1.15 4.59 11.21
N ARG A 29 2.30 4.09 10.74
CA ARG A 29 2.84 4.46 9.42
C ARG A 29 1.97 3.89 8.30
N ILE A 30 1.47 2.66 8.45
CA ILE A 30 0.56 2.04 7.48
C ILE A 30 -0.76 2.83 7.43
N ALA A 31 -1.29 3.24 8.58
CA ALA A 31 -2.54 3.99 8.68
C ALA A 31 -2.42 5.37 8.03
N LYS A 32 -1.32 6.08 8.29
CA LYS A 32 -1.02 7.37 7.63
C LYS A 32 -0.89 7.23 6.12
N ALA A 33 -0.21 6.17 5.64
CA ALA A 33 -0.07 5.92 4.21
C ALA A 33 -1.41 5.56 3.54
N SER A 34 -2.26 4.76 4.21
CA SER A 34 -3.62 4.46 3.74
C SER A 34 -4.46 5.74 3.61
N ALA A 35 -4.47 6.59 4.64
CA ALA A 35 -5.19 7.86 4.62
C ALA A 35 -4.69 8.80 3.51
N ALA A 36 -3.37 8.91 3.34
CA ALA A 36 -2.78 9.72 2.27
C ALA A 36 -3.18 9.21 0.87
N ASN A 37 -3.08 7.90 0.63
CA ASN A 37 -3.50 7.29 -0.64
C ASN A 37 -5.00 7.48 -0.91
N PHE A 38 -5.83 7.44 0.13
CA PHE A 38 -7.26 7.70 0.01
C PHE A 38 -7.54 9.16 -0.41
N ILE A 39 -6.91 10.13 0.27
CA ILE A 39 -7.08 11.56 -0.03
C ILE A 39 -6.56 11.88 -1.44
N LEU A 40 -5.37 11.39 -1.80
CA LEU A 40 -4.79 11.62 -3.12
C LEU A 40 -5.60 10.95 -4.22
N GLY A 41 -6.09 9.72 -3.97
CA GLY A 41 -6.90 8.97 -4.91
C GLY A 41 -8.25 9.62 -5.20
N THR A 42 -8.98 10.03 -4.15
CA THR A 42 -10.24 10.77 -4.29
C THR A 42 -10.04 12.09 -5.02
N THR A 43 -8.98 12.84 -4.68
CA THR A 43 -8.64 14.11 -5.34
C THR A 43 -8.35 13.91 -6.83
N ALA A 44 -7.56 12.89 -7.18
CA ALA A 44 -7.23 12.58 -8.57
C ALA A 44 -8.48 12.15 -9.38
N ILE A 45 -9.40 11.39 -8.77
CA ILE A 45 -10.68 11.03 -9.41
C ILE A 45 -11.52 12.28 -9.66
N CYS A 46 -11.72 13.14 -8.64
CA CYS A 46 -12.49 14.37 -8.77
C CYS A 46 -11.91 15.27 -9.87
N TYR A 47 -10.58 15.44 -9.89
CA TYR A 47 -9.90 16.21 -10.93
C TYR A 47 -10.04 15.56 -12.32
N GLY A 48 -9.94 14.23 -12.42
CA GLY A 48 -10.11 13.48 -13.65
C GLY A 48 -11.51 13.62 -14.23
N LEU A 49 -12.54 13.60 -13.38
CA LEU A 49 -13.93 13.84 -13.77
C LEU A 49 -14.14 15.28 -14.26
N MET A 50 -13.63 16.27 -13.50
CA MET A 50 -13.75 17.69 -13.85
C MET A 50 -13.04 18.03 -15.17
N THR A 51 -11.87 17.44 -15.41
CA THR A 51 -11.08 17.65 -16.65
C THR A 51 -11.43 16.69 -17.78
N LYS A 52 -12.40 15.78 -17.58
CA LYS A 52 -12.79 14.70 -18.52
C LYS A 52 -11.61 13.80 -18.94
N LYS A 53 -10.57 13.70 -18.11
CA LYS A 53 -9.36 12.90 -18.38
C LYS A 53 -9.41 11.57 -17.63
N LYS A 54 -9.80 10.51 -18.35
CA LYS A 54 -9.90 9.12 -17.85
C LYS A 54 -8.64 8.61 -17.14
N ARG A 55 -7.45 9.08 -17.55
CA ARG A 55 -6.16 8.67 -16.94
C ARG A 55 -6.06 9.02 -15.46
N TYR A 56 -6.57 10.18 -15.05
CA TYR A 56 -6.55 10.59 -13.64
C TYR A 56 -7.54 9.79 -12.79
N CYS A 57 -8.68 9.39 -13.38
CA CYS A 57 -9.60 8.46 -12.70
C CYS A 57 -8.97 7.09 -12.49
N LEU A 58 -8.23 6.56 -13.47
CA LEU A 58 -7.51 5.29 -13.34
C LEU A 58 -6.42 5.37 -12.26
N MET A 59 -5.59 6.42 -12.29
CA MET A 59 -4.57 6.64 -11.27
C MET A 59 -5.17 6.80 -9.87
N GLY A 60 -6.24 7.59 -9.75
CA GLY A 60 -6.91 7.75 -8.47
C GLY A 60 -7.58 6.47 -7.97
N GLY A 61 -8.14 5.66 -8.87
CA GLY A 61 -8.65 4.32 -8.54
C GLY A 61 -7.56 3.39 -8.02
N LEU A 62 -6.38 3.39 -8.64
CA LEU A 62 -5.21 2.62 -8.17
C LEU A 62 -4.76 3.09 -6.77
N SER A 63 -4.76 4.40 -6.51
CA SER A 63 -4.46 4.93 -5.18
C SER A 63 -5.49 4.50 -4.13
N LEU A 64 -6.78 4.47 -4.47
CA LEU A 64 -7.83 3.97 -3.57
C LEU A 64 -7.70 2.47 -3.28
N LEU A 65 -7.39 1.66 -4.30
CA LEU A 65 -7.10 0.23 -4.11
C LEU A 65 -5.90 0.02 -3.18
N SER A 66 -4.84 0.80 -3.37
CA SER A 66 -3.69 0.78 -2.46
C SER A 66 -4.08 1.16 -1.03
N ALA A 67 -4.88 2.21 -0.84
CA ALA A 67 -5.38 2.59 0.47
C ALA A 67 -6.19 1.47 1.14
N TRP A 68 -7.01 0.76 0.38
CA TRP A 68 -7.83 -0.35 0.87
C TRP A 68 -6.97 -1.54 1.30
N ILE A 69 -6.01 -1.96 0.47
CA ILE A 69 -5.07 -3.04 0.82
C ILE A 69 -4.32 -2.70 2.11
N LEU A 70 -3.84 -1.46 2.26
CA LEU A 70 -3.16 -1.02 3.49
C LEU A 70 -4.08 -1.02 4.72
N LYS A 71 -5.37 -0.71 4.55
CA LYS A 71 -6.35 -0.78 5.64
C LYS A 71 -6.58 -2.22 6.09
N GLU A 72 -6.67 -3.15 5.14
CA GLU A 72 -6.85 -4.58 5.42
C GLU A 72 -5.63 -5.17 6.15
N GLU A 73 -4.40 -4.75 5.81
CA GLU A 73 -3.19 -5.12 6.56
C GLU A 73 -3.25 -4.75 8.04
N ILE A 74 -3.80 -3.57 8.37
CA ILE A 74 -3.94 -3.14 9.77
C ILE A 74 -5.02 -3.95 10.50
N GLU A 75 -6.12 -4.28 9.80
CA GLU A 75 -7.21 -5.07 10.37
C GLU A 75 -6.82 -6.53 10.62
N GLN A 76 -5.85 -7.06 9.87
CA GLN A 76 -5.32 -8.42 9.99
C GLN A 76 -4.23 -8.58 11.07
N ASP A 77 -3.53 -7.51 11.46
CA ASP A 77 -2.48 -7.54 12.50
C ASP A 77 -3.06 -7.40 13.94
N LYS A 78 -4.39 -7.28 14.06
CA LYS A 78 -5.12 -7.00 15.31
C LYS A 78 -5.84 -8.24 15.87
#